data_AF-A0A7X5N1A1-F1
#
_entry.id   AF-A0A7X5N1A1-F1
#
_cell.length_a   1.000
_cell.length_b   1.000
_cell.length_c   1.000
_cell.angle_alpha   90.00
_cell.angle_beta   90.00
_cell.angle_gamma   90.00
#
_symmetry.space_group_name_H-M   'P 1'
#
loop_
_entity.id
_entity.type
_entity.pdbx_description
1 polymer ?
#
loop_
_entity_poly.entity_id
_entity_poly.type
_entity_poly.pdbx_seq_one_letter_code
_entity_poly.pdbx_strand_id
1 'polypeptide(L)'
;RVLAVLGLVSVGFLAFILLTSNPFARLSPIPLDGNELNPVLQDPGMTFHPPVLYTGYVGFSVAFAFAVAALLGGELEQAWVRWARPWTNVAWACLTAGIVAGSWWAYAELGWGGWWFWDPVENASFMPWLVGTALIHTQAVTEKRGSLRAWTILLSILAFSLSLLGTFLVRSGVLTSVHAFAADPRRGLYILIFLVA
;
A
#
# COMPACT_ATOMS: atom_id res chain seq x y z
N ARG A 1 0.61 -14.54 17.49
CA ARG A 1 1.19 -14.74 16.13
C ARG A 1 0.87 -13.56 15.22
N VAL A 2 -0.40 -13.25 14.95
CA VAL A 2 -0.80 -12.10 14.10
C VAL A 2 -0.14 -10.78 14.54
N LEU A 3 -0.26 -10.41 15.82
CA LEU A 3 0.39 -9.19 16.35
C LEU A 3 1.92 -9.20 16.22
N ALA A 4 2.55 -10.38 16.27
CA ALA A 4 4.00 -10.49 16.09
C ALA A 4 4.39 -10.24 14.62
N VAL A 5 3.60 -10.75 13.67
CA VAL A 5 3.80 -10.46 12.23
C VAL A 5 3.58 -8.97 11.95
N LEU A 6 2.51 -8.37 12.48
CA LEU A 6 2.30 -6.91 12.37
C LEU A 6 3.44 -6.12 13.01
N GLY A 7 3.91 -6.55 14.20
CA GLY A 7 5.05 -5.94 14.87
C GLY A 7 6.33 -5.99 14.04
N LEU A 8 6.61 -7.13 13.38
CA LEU A 8 7.74 -7.25 12.45
C LEU A 8 7.61 -6.30 11.26
N VAL A 9 6.40 -6.21 10.68
CA VAL A 9 6.13 -5.25 9.59
C VAL A 9 6.36 -3.82 10.06
N SER A 10 5.88 -3.46 11.26
CA SER A 10 6.08 -2.14 11.85
C SER A 10 7.56 -1.85 12.11
N VAL A 11 8.33 -2.80 12.66
CA VAL A 11 9.78 -2.65 12.85
C VAL A 11 10.48 -2.40 11.51
N GLY A 12 10.10 -3.14 10.45
CA GLY A 12 10.63 -2.93 9.10
C GLY A 12 10.39 -1.51 8.57
N PHE A 13 9.19 -0.97 8.73
CA PHE A 13 8.88 0.41 8.32
C PHE A 13 9.49 1.48 9.24
N LEU A 14 9.64 1.21 10.53
CA LEU A 14 10.37 2.11 11.44
C LEU A 14 11.85 2.18 11.07
N ALA A 15 12.46 1.04 10.74
CA ALA A 15 13.84 1.00 10.25
C ALA A 15 13.97 1.70 8.88
N PHE A 16 12.98 1.58 7.98
CA PHE A 16 12.94 2.34 6.72
C PHE A 16 13.02 3.86 6.97
N ILE A 17 12.20 4.35 7.91
CA ILE A 17 12.15 5.77 8.30
C ILE A 17 13.52 6.19 8.86
N LEU A 18 14.07 5.44 9.81
CA LEU A 18 15.32 5.81 10.47
C LEU A 18 16.53 5.81 9.52
N LEU A 19 16.60 4.83 8.60
CA LEU A 19 17.80 4.59 7.78
C LEU A 19 17.79 5.35 6.45
N THR A 20 16.62 5.54 5.83
CA THR A 20 16.53 6.07 4.45
C THR A 20 15.63 7.28 4.28
N SER A 21 14.76 7.55 5.27
CA SER A 21 13.71 8.57 5.14
C SER A 21 13.51 9.37 6.43
N ASN A 22 14.61 9.68 7.14
CA ASN A 22 14.55 10.31 8.46
C ASN A 22 14.03 11.76 8.33
N PRO A 23 12.81 12.07 8.81
CA PRO A 23 12.23 13.41 8.68
C PRO A 23 12.90 14.44 9.62
N PHE A 24 13.70 13.98 10.59
CA PHE A 24 14.41 14.82 11.55
C PHE A 24 15.88 15.04 11.19
N ALA A 25 16.30 14.63 9.99
CA ALA A 25 17.63 14.94 9.48
C ALA A 25 17.81 16.46 9.41
N ARG A 26 18.83 16.98 10.10
CA ARG A 26 19.09 18.43 10.17
C ARG A 26 19.79 18.89 8.90
N LEU A 27 19.30 20.00 8.34
CA LEU A 27 19.95 20.69 7.23
C LEU A 27 21.06 21.61 7.76
N SER A 28 22.18 21.66 7.04
CA SER A 28 23.26 22.60 7.31
C SER A 28 23.78 23.16 5.98
N PRO A 29 23.67 24.48 5.72
CA PRO A 29 23.07 25.51 6.60
C PRO A 29 21.56 25.32 6.78
N ILE A 30 21.01 25.85 7.89
CA ILE A 30 19.56 25.87 8.13
C ILE A 30 18.94 26.88 7.16
N PRO A 31 18.02 26.47 6.26
CA PRO A 31 17.36 27.40 5.37
C PRO A 31 16.39 28.29 6.15
N LEU A 32 16.17 29.52 5.67
CA LEU A 32 15.23 30.46 6.29
C LEU A 32 13.78 29.94 6.20
N ASP A 33 13.45 29.31 5.08
CA ASP A 33 12.14 28.72 4.79
C ASP A 33 12.28 27.23 4.43
N GLY A 34 11.19 26.47 4.54
CA GLY A 34 11.15 25.07 4.13
C GLY A 34 11.12 24.91 2.61
N ASN A 35 11.56 23.75 2.12
CA ASN A 35 11.25 23.35 0.74
C ASN A 35 9.74 23.04 0.70
N GLU A 36 8.94 24.00 0.24
CA GLU A 36 7.51 23.80 0.01
C GLU A 36 7.27 22.66 -0.98
N LEU A 37 6.01 22.22 -1.06
CA LEU A 37 5.59 21.37 -2.16
C LEU A 37 5.64 22.18 -3.47
N ASN A 38 5.87 21.48 -4.58
CA ASN A 38 5.66 22.05 -5.91
C ASN A 38 4.26 22.71 -5.95
N PRO A 39 4.09 23.93 -6.50
CA PRO A 39 2.81 24.62 -6.54
C PRO A 39 1.62 23.76 -7.00
N VAL A 40 1.82 22.87 -7.99
CA VAL A 40 0.77 21.95 -8.48
C VAL A 40 0.27 20.96 -7.42
N LEU A 41 1.06 20.71 -6.38
CA LEU A 41 0.73 19.81 -5.28
C LEU A 41 0.10 20.51 -4.08
N GLN A 42 0.02 21.84 -4.10
CA GLN A 42 -0.60 22.64 -3.03
C GLN A 42 -2.13 22.69 -3.21
N ASP A 43 -2.76 21.52 -3.31
CA ASP A 43 -4.19 21.35 -3.54
C ASP A 43 -4.83 20.47 -2.44
N PRO A 44 -6.06 20.78 -1.97
CA PRO A 44 -6.75 19.95 -0.98
C PRO A 44 -6.94 18.47 -1.41
N GLY A 45 -7.18 18.23 -2.70
CA GLY A 45 -7.26 16.89 -3.29
C GLY A 45 -5.94 16.12 -3.14
N MET A 46 -4.81 16.79 -3.37
CA MET A 46 -3.47 16.22 -3.12
C MET A 46 -3.21 15.93 -1.63
N THR A 47 -3.80 16.69 -0.73
CA THR A 47 -3.67 16.43 0.72
C THR A 47 -4.50 15.21 1.16
N PHE A 48 -5.64 14.96 0.53
CA PHE A 48 -6.59 13.94 0.96
C PHE A 48 -6.36 12.55 0.35
N HIS A 49 -6.15 12.48 -0.97
CA HIS A 49 -6.14 11.18 -1.65
C HIS A 49 -4.95 10.28 -1.26
N PRO A 50 -3.71 10.78 -1.05
CA PRO A 50 -2.59 9.90 -0.70
C PRO A 50 -2.76 9.22 0.66
N PRO A 51 -3.12 9.91 1.78
CA PRO A 51 -3.39 9.26 3.05
C PRO A 51 -4.46 8.16 2.97
N VAL A 52 -5.53 8.40 2.22
CA VAL A 52 -6.62 7.42 2.05
C VAL A 52 -6.14 6.21 1.23
N LEU A 53 -5.40 6.45 0.14
CA LEU A 53 -4.80 5.39 -0.68
C LEU A 53 -3.80 4.54 0.13
N TYR A 54 -2.90 5.18 0.89
CA TYR A 54 -1.93 4.48 1.74
C TYR A 54 -2.60 3.73 2.89
N THR A 55 -3.71 4.24 3.43
CA THR A 55 -4.52 3.49 4.41
C THR A 55 -5.01 2.17 3.82
N GLY A 56 -5.38 2.17 2.53
CA GLY A 56 -5.71 0.95 1.81
C GLY A 56 -4.54 -0.03 1.71
N TYR A 57 -3.36 0.45 1.29
CA TYR A 57 -2.14 -0.38 1.22
C TYR A 57 -1.76 -0.99 2.56
N VAL A 58 -1.68 -0.16 3.60
CA VAL A 58 -1.31 -0.60 4.96
C VAL A 58 -2.40 -1.51 5.54
N GLY A 59 -3.67 -1.27 5.23
CA GLY A 59 -4.78 -2.10 5.69
C GLY A 59 -4.67 -3.57 5.26
N PHE A 60 -4.15 -3.84 4.06
CA PHE A 60 -3.92 -5.22 3.60
C PHE A 60 -2.87 -5.97 4.42
N SER A 61 -2.00 -5.28 5.17
CA SER A 61 -1.04 -5.92 6.09
C SER A 61 -1.72 -6.77 7.17
N VAL A 62 -2.95 -6.44 7.56
CA VAL A 62 -3.71 -7.21 8.54
C VAL A 62 -4.12 -8.56 7.96
N ALA A 63 -4.67 -8.59 6.75
CA ALA A 63 -5.00 -9.83 6.05
C ALA A 63 -3.76 -10.70 5.82
N PHE A 64 -2.65 -10.08 5.39
CA PHE A 64 -1.34 -10.71 5.30
C PHE A 64 -0.90 -11.33 6.64
N ALA A 65 -0.98 -10.59 7.75
CA ALA A 65 -0.56 -11.05 9.05
C ALA A 65 -1.39 -12.23 9.57
N PHE A 66 -2.70 -12.25 9.30
CA PHE A 66 -3.54 -13.41 9.57
C PHE A 66 -3.14 -14.62 8.73
N ALA A 67 -2.90 -14.43 7.43
CA ALA A 67 -2.48 -15.50 6.53
C ALA A 67 -1.13 -16.13 6.95
N VAL A 68 -0.12 -15.30 7.24
CA VAL A 68 1.19 -15.75 7.74
C VAL A 68 1.05 -16.45 9.09
N ALA A 69 0.26 -15.90 10.01
CA ALA A 69 0.04 -16.51 11.31
C ALA A 69 -0.64 -17.89 11.21
N ALA A 70 -1.58 -18.06 10.28
CA ALA A 70 -2.22 -19.34 10.00
C ALA A 70 -1.23 -20.36 9.41
N LEU A 71 -0.39 -19.94 8.45
CA LEU A 71 0.66 -20.79 7.89
C LEU A 71 1.67 -21.26 8.93
N LEU A 72 2.14 -20.35 9.80
CA LEU A 72 3.01 -20.70 10.93
C LEU A 72 2.31 -21.62 11.93
N GLY A 73 0.98 -21.50 12.04
CA GLY A 73 0.11 -22.34 12.87
C GLY A 73 0.05 -23.79 12.44
N GLY A 74 0.27 -24.08 11.16
CA GLY A 74 0.08 -25.41 10.57
C GLY A 74 -1.38 -25.79 10.33
N GLU A 75 -2.33 -25.04 10.90
CA GLU A 75 -3.76 -25.30 10.79
C GLU A 75 -4.46 -24.20 9.98
N LEU A 76 -5.02 -24.60 8.83
CA LEU A 76 -5.81 -23.74 7.94
C LEU A 76 -7.26 -23.66 8.42
N GLU A 77 -7.44 -23.25 9.67
CA GLU A 77 -8.76 -23.05 10.24
C GLU A 77 -9.51 -21.94 9.50
N GLN A 78 -10.82 -22.07 9.34
CA GLN A 78 -11.61 -21.03 8.65
C GLN A 78 -11.87 -19.81 9.54
N ALA A 79 -11.73 -19.96 10.86
CA ALA A 79 -12.15 -18.97 11.84
C ALA A 79 -11.42 -17.63 11.70
N TRP A 80 -10.14 -17.64 11.29
CA TRP A 80 -9.36 -16.40 11.11
C TRP A 80 -9.93 -15.50 10.02
N VAL A 81 -10.60 -16.05 9.01
CA VAL A 81 -11.16 -15.28 7.89
C VAL A 81 -12.23 -14.31 8.37
N ARG A 82 -13.05 -14.72 9.35
CA ARG A 82 -14.07 -13.85 9.97
C ARG A 82 -13.45 -12.63 10.63
N TRP A 83 -12.25 -12.78 11.21
CA TRP A 83 -11.52 -11.68 11.84
C TRP A 83 -10.78 -10.81 10.83
N ALA A 84 -10.22 -11.40 9.77
CA ALA A 84 -9.49 -10.66 8.74
C ALA A 84 -10.40 -9.88 7.78
N ARG A 85 -11.59 -10.39 7.47
CA ARG A 85 -12.46 -9.87 6.41
C ARG A 85 -12.94 -8.42 6.63
N PRO A 86 -13.32 -7.97 7.84
CA PRO A 86 -13.64 -6.55 8.07
C PRO A 86 -12.46 -5.63 7.73
N TRP A 87 -11.23 -6.03 8.07
CA TRP A 87 -10.02 -5.27 7.75
C TRP A 87 -9.74 -5.24 6.25
N THR A 88 -9.90 -6.37 5.55
CA THR A 88 -9.79 -6.40 4.08
C THR A 88 -10.81 -5.46 3.44
N ASN A 89 -12.06 -5.46 3.91
CA ASN A 89 -13.11 -4.61 3.35
C ASN A 89 -12.80 -3.12 3.56
N VAL A 90 -12.33 -2.73 4.75
CA VAL A 90 -11.91 -1.35 5.04
C VAL A 90 -10.71 -0.96 4.18
N ALA A 91 -9.69 -1.83 4.09
CA ALA A 91 -8.51 -1.59 3.25
C ALA A 91 -8.89 -1.38 1.78
N TRP A 92 -9.74 -2.26 1.23
CA TRP A 92 -10.22 -2.15 -0.13
C TRP A 92 -11.09 -0.90 -0.37
N ALA A 93 -11.94 -0.54 0.59
CA ALA A 93 -12.79 0.65 0.49
C ALA A 93 -11.95 1.93 0.51
N CYS A 94 -10.96 2.02 1.41
CA CYS A 94 -10.00 3.12 1.44
C CYS A 94 -9.18 3.18 0.14
N LEU A 95 -8.68 2.05 -0.35
CA LEU A 95 -7.94 2.02 -1.61
C LEU A 95 -8.81 2.50 -2.77
N THR A 96 -10.07 2.05 -2.85
CA THR A 96 -11.04 2.49 -3.86
C THR A 96 -11.29 4.00 -3.77
N ALA A 97 -11.55 4.52 -2.58
CA ALA A 97 -11.76 5.95 -2.37
C ALA A 97 -10.52 6.78 -2.72
N GLY A 98 -9.33 6.30 -2.36
CA GLY A 98 -8.05 6.95 -2.68
C GLY A 98 -7.78 6.99 -4.18
N ILE A 99 -8.06 5.90 -4.90
CA ILE A 99 -7.96 5.83 -6.36
C ILE A 99 -8.93 6.82 -7.01
N VAL A 100 -10.21 6.80 -6.62
CA VAL A 100 -11.22 7.71 -7.18
C VAL A 100 -10.88 9.18 -6.92
N ALA A 101 -10.44 9.51 -5.70
CA ALA A 101 -10.04 10.87 -5.36
C ALA A 101 -8.75 11.30 -6.09
N GLY A 102 -7.79 10.38 -6.27
CA GLY A 102 -6.58 10.63 -7.07
C GLY A 102 -6.90 10.87 -8.54
N SER A 103 -7.77 10.05 -9.13
CA SER A 103 -8.28 10.23 -10.49
C SER A 103 -9.01 11.56 -10.68
N TRP A 104 -9.84 11.97 -9.70
CA TRP A 104 -10.48 13.29 -9.70
C TRP A 104 -9.43 14.40 -9.74
N TRP A 105 -8.46 14.34 -8.83
CA TRP A 105 -7.41 15.35 -8.72
C TRP A 105 -6.56 15.43 -9.99
N ALA A 106 -6.12 14.29 -10.53
CA ALA A 106 -5.35 14.24 -11.78
C ALA A 106 -6.13 14.81 -12.96
N TYR A 107 -7.44 14.53 -13.06
CA TYR A 107 -8.30 15.12 -14.08
C TYR A 107 -8.37 16.65 -13.96
N ALA A 108 -8.51 17.17 -12.73
CA ALA A 108 -8.64 18.60 -12.48
C ALA A 108 -7.32 19.36 -12.66
N GLU A 109 -6.22 18.82 -12.16
CA GLU A 109 -4.95 19.54 -12.01
C GLU A 109 -3.92 19.21 -13.10
N LEU A 110 -3.88 17.96 -13.58
CA LEU A 110 -2.88 17.53 -14.58
C LEU A 110 -3.39 17.68 -16.02
N GLY A 111 -4.68 17.96 -16.23
CA GLY A 111 -5.25 18.31 -17.53
C GLY A 111 -5.24 17.16 -18.56
N TRP A 112 -5.22 15.90 -18.10
CA TRP A 112 -5.02 14.71 -18.95
C TRP A 112 -6.18 14.35 -19.89
N GLY A 113 -7.23 15.18 -19.94
CA GLY A 113 -8.40 14.91 -20.76
C GLY A 113 -9.18 13.66 -20.35
N GLY A 114 -8.89 13.07 -19.18
CA GLY A 114 -9.52 11.85 -18.68
C GLY A 114 -9.17 11.54 -17.21
N TRP A 115 -9.88 10.58 -16.63
CA TRP A 115 -9.78 10.21 -15.21
C TRP A 115 -8.73 9.13 -14.90
N TRP A 116 -8.11 8.57 -15.95
CA TRP A 116 -7.11 7.53 -15.84
C TRP A 116 -6.20 7.58 -17.07
N PHE A 117 -4.89 7.54 -16.87
CA PHE A 117 -3.92 7.68 -17.95
C PHE A 117 -2.93 6.51 -18.03
N TRP A 118 -3.13 5.47 -17.22
CA TRP A 118 -2.26 4.30 -17.12
C TRP A 118 -0.81 4.67 -16.73
N ASP A 119 -0.64 5.74 -15.97
CA ASP A 119 0.64 6.13 -15.41
C ASP A 119 1.17 5.05 -14.44
N PRO A 120 2.49 4.83 -14.30
CA PRO A 120 3.03 3.81 -13.40
C PRO A 120 2.51 3.87 -11.96
N VAL A 121 2.23 5.05 -11.41
CA VAL A 121 1.68 5.19 -10.05
C VAL A 121 0.22 4.77 -9.97
N GLU A 122 -0.56 5.10 -11.00
CA GLU A 122 -1.94 4.62 -11.14
C GLU A 122 -1.97 3.08 -11.20
N ASN A 123 -1.14 2.48 -12.06
CA ASN A 123 -1.01 1.03 -12.17
C ASN A 123 -0.54 0.36 -10.87
N ALA A 124 0.38 0.99 -10.15
CA ALA A 124 0.85 0.52 -8.85
C ALA A 124 -0.30 0.39 -7.83
N SER A 125 -1.27 1.30 -7.87
CA SER A 125 -2.47 1.23 -7.01
C SER A 125 -3.53 0.26 -7.49
N PHE A 126 -3.61 0.04 -8.80
CA PHE A 126 -4.59 -0.84 -9.42
C PHE A 126 -4.30 -2.33 -9.15
N MET A 127 -3.04 -2.74 -9.13
CA MET A 127 -2.63 -4.13 -8.86
C MET A 127 -3.18 -4.69 -7.53
N PRO A 128 -2.91 -4.08 -6.36
CA PRO A 128 -3.47 -4.55 -5.08
C PRO A 128 -4.99 -4.36 -5.02
N TRP A 129 -5.59 -3.42 -5.76
CA TRP A 129 -7.05 -3.26 -5.84
C TRP A 129 -7.71 -4.47 -6.51
N LEU A 130 -7.16 -4.95 -7.63
CA LEU A 130 -7.65 -6.16 -8.32
C LEU A 130 -7.54 -7.41 -7.42
N VAL A 131 -6.37 -7.59 -6.80
CA VAL A 131 -6.14 -8.73 -5.90
C VAL A 131 -7.00 -8.63 -4.64
N GLY A 132 -7.16 -7.44 -4.09
CA GLY A 132 -8.05 -7.17 -2.96
C GLY A 132 -9.52 -7.47 -3.30
N THR A 133 -9.96 -7.12 -4.50
CA THR A 133 -11.30 -7.47 -5.00
C THR A 133 -11.47 -8.99 -5.02
N ALA A 134 -10.53 -9.73 -5.62
CA ALA A 134 -10.57 -11.19 -5.61
C ALA A 134 -10.56 -11.76 -4.18
N LEU A 135 -9.73 -11.20 -3.30
CA LEU A 135 -9.60 -11.63 -1.91
C LEU A 135 -10.92 -11.49 -1.13
N ILE A 136 -11.66 -10.40 -1.29
CA ILE A 136 -12.96 -10.23 -0.61
C ILE A 136 -13.93 -11.34 -1.02
N HIS A 137 -13.92 -11.75 -2.29
CA HIS A 137 -14.76 -12.84 -2.79
C HIS A 137 -14.31 -14.19 -2.23
N THR A 138 -13.00 -14.49 -2.25
CA THR A 138 -12.51 -15.76 -1.71
C THR A 138 -12.70 -15.83 -0.20
N GLN A 139 -12.52 -14.74 0.55
CA GLN A 139 -12.81 -14.68 1.98
C GLN A 139 -14.28 -14.99 2.28
N ALA A 140 -15.21 -14.42 1.50
CA ALA A 140 -16.64 -14.73 1.67
C ALA A 140 -16.96 -16.21 1.41
N VAL A 141 -16.32 -16.83 0.40
CA VAL A 141 -16.49 -18.26 0.10
C VAL A 141 -15.84 -19.14 1.17
N THR A 142 -14.64 -18.80 1.61
CA THR A 142 -13.92 -19.53 2.66
C THR A 142 -14.64 -19.47 3.98
N GLU A 143 -15.15 -18.29 4.38
CA GLU A 143 -15.92 -18.12 5.62
C GLU A 143 -17.22 -18.94 5.61
N LYS A 144 -17.96 -18.95 4.49
CA LYS A 144 -19.28 -19.61 4.42
C LYS A 144 -19.21 -21.11 4.14
N ARG A 145 -18.25 -21.57 3.34
CA ARG A 145 -18.21 -22.92 2.77
C ARG A 145 -16.92 -23.67 3.05
N GLY A 146 -15.91 -23.02 3.64
CA GLY A 146 -14.61 -23.63 3.85
C GLY A 146 -13.83 -23.97 2.59
N SER A 147 -14.27 -23.52 1.42
CA SER A 147 -13.60 -23.71 0.14
C SER A 147 -12.62 -22.55 -0.14
N LEU A 148 -11.75 -22.71 -1.13
CA LEU A 148 -10.77 -21.69 -1.57
C LEU A 148 -9.79 -21.22 -0.48
N ARG A 149 -9.54 -22.02 0.57
CA ARG A 149 -8.62 -21.63 1.68
C ARG A 149 -7.23 -21.24 1.17
N ALA A 150 -6.66 -22.06 0.29
CA ALA A 150 -5.35 -21.79 -0.30
C ALA A 150 -5.34 -20.48 -1.10
N TRP A 151 -6.40 -20.22 -1.88
CA TRP A 151 -6.55 -18.96 -2.62
C TRP A 151 -6.71 -17.76 -1.69
N THR A 152 -7.49 -17.88 -0.62
CA THR A 152 -7.65 -16.80 0.37
C THR A 152 -6.33 -16.45 1.04
N ILE A 153 -5.48 -17.44 1.34
CA ILE A 153 -4.13 -17.20 1.86
C ILE A 153 -3.24 -16.54 0.80
N LEU A 154 -3.18 -17.14 -0.39
CA LEU A 154 -2.36 -16.62 -1.49
C LEU A 154 -2.71 -15.16 -1.80
N LEU A 155 -3.99 -14.85 -1.95
CA LEU A 155 -4.46 -13.50 -2.24
C LEU A 155 -4.24 -12.53 -1.07
N SER A 156 -4.30 -13.00 0.18
CA SER A 156 -3.94 -12.17 1.35
C SER A 156 -2.45 -11.78 1.32
N ILE A 157 -1.59 -12.71 0.92
CA ILE A 157 -0.15 -12.45 0.77
C ILE A 157 0.12 -11.54 -0.41
N LEU A 158 -0.48 -11.83 -1.56
CA LEU A 158 -0.29 -11.05 -2.78
C LEU A 158 -0.82 -9.62 -2.65
N ALA A 159 -1.96 -9.39 -2.00
CA ALA A 159 -2.51 -8.05 -1.84
C ALA A 159 -1.52 -7.10 -1.16
N PHE A 160 -0.96 -7.51 -0.02
CA PHE A 160 0.04 -6.71 0.69
C PHE A 160 1.38 -6.65 -0.05
N SER A 161 1.82 -7.77 -0.65
CA SER A 161 3.07 -7.81 -1.43
C SER A 161 3.02 -6.86 -2.64
N LEU A 162 1.87 -6.77 -3.30
CA LEU A 162 1.67 -5.84 -4.42
C LEU A 162 1.58 -4.38 -3.95
N SER A 163 1.06 -4.10 -2.75
CA SER A 163 1.15 -2.77 -2.14
C SER A 163 2.60 -2.35 -1.87
N LEU A 164 3.44 -3.28 -1.38
CA LEU A 164 4.88 -3.05 -1.19
C LEU A 164 5.61 -2.88 -2.53
N LEU A 165 5.31 -3.74 -3.52
CA LEU A 165 5.85 -3.63 -4.87
C LEU A 165 5.47 -2.29 -5.51
N GLY A 166 4.21 -1.86 -5.38
CA GLY A 166 3.76 -0.56 -5.83
C GLY A 166 4.58 0.56 -5.18
N THR A 167 4.77 0.50 -3.86
CA THR A 167 5.60 1.47 -3.14
C THR A 167 7.05 1.49 -3.65
N PHE A 168 7.64 0.32 -3.92
CA PHE A 168 8.96 0.21 -4.57
C PHE A 168 8.97 0.88 -5.95
N LEU A 169 8.01 0.59 -6.82
CA LEU A 169 7.94 1.16 -8.17
C LEU A 169 7.86 2.69 -8.14
N VAL A 170 7.03 3.24 -7.25
CA VAL A 170 6.86 4.71 -7.12
C VAL A 170 8.08 5.40 -6.51
N ARG A 171 8.82 4.75 -5.60
CA ARG A 171 9.91 5.39 -4.83
C ARG A 171 11.32 5.11 -5.36
N SER A 172 11.50 4.07 -6.17
CA SER A 172 12.82 3.65 -6.67
C SER A 172 13.37 4.53 -7.79
N GLY A 173 12.52 5.25 -8.52
CA GLY A 173 12.92 5.99 -9.73
C GLY A 173 13.20 5.09 -10.94
N VAL A 174 12.88 3.79 -10.87
CA VAL A 174 13.05 2.83 -11.98
C VAL A 174 12.07 3.11 -13.12
N LEU A 175 10.87 3.62 -12.78
CA LEU A 175 9.86 4.03 -13.75
C LEU A 175 9.73 5.55 -13.75
N THR A 176 9.63 6.15 -14.93
CA THR A 176 9.28 7.56 -15.09
C THR A 176 7.77 7.73 -14.88
N SER A 177 7.39 8.56 -13.92
CA SER A 177 6.00 8.91 -13.67
C SER A 177 5.92 10.38 -13.28
N VAL A 178 4.86 11.03 -13.75
CA VAL A 178 4.47 12.39 -13.35
C VAL A 178 4.03 12.51 -11.88
N HIS A 179 3.65 11.38 -11.27
CA HIS A 179 3.20 11.26 -9.89
C HIS A 179 4.33 10.79 -8.96
N ALA A 180 5.51 10.50 -9.51
CA ALA A 180 6.67 10.09 -8.73
C ALA A 180 7.38 11.32 -8.16
N PHE A 181 7.04 11.66 -6.92
CA PHE A 181 7.75 12.68 -6.13
C PHE A 181 8.77 12.04 -5.18
N ALA A 182 9.87 12.74 -4.91
CA ALA A 182 10.89 12.33 -3.94
C ALA A 182 11.47 10.91 -4.18
N ALA A 183 11.75 10.57 -5.44
CA ALA A 183 12.41 9.33 -5.81
C ALA A 183 13.85 9.28 -5.23
N ASP A 184 14.19 8.16 -4.59
CA ASP A 184 15.52 7.91 -4.05
C ASP A 184 15.81 6.40 -4.20
N PRO A 185 16.81 6.00 -5.00
CA PRO A 185 17.16 4.60 -5.19
C PRO A 185 17.43 3.85 -3.89
N ARG A 186 17.90 4.52 -2.83
CA ARG A 186 18.13 3.89 -1.51
C ARG A 186 16.82 3.48 -0.85
N ARG A 187 15.78 4.31 -0.96
CA ARG A 187 14.43 4.01 -0.46
C ARG A 187 13.82 2.84 -1.22
N GLY A 188 13.93 2.88 -2.55
CA GLY A 188 13.51 1.78 -3.42
C GLY A 188 14.20 0.46 -3.05
N LEU A 189 15.53 0.45 -2.98
CA LEU A 189 16.29 -0.74 -2.63
C LEU A 189 15.92 -1.30 -1.26
N TYR A 190 15.71 -0.43 -0.26
CA TYR A 190 15.24 -0.87 1.05
C TYR A 190 13.89 -1.58 0.97
N ILE A 191 12.91 -0.98 0.29
CA ILE A 191 11.56 -1.57 0.15
C ILE A 191 11.62 -2.90 -0.60
N LEU A 192 12.49 -3.01 -1.62
CA LEU A 192 12.69 -4.25 -2.35
C LEU A 192 13.27 -5.36 -1.46
N ILE A 193 14.30 -5.04 -0.67
CA ILE A 193 14.87 -5.98 0.31
C ILE A 193 13.80 -6.39 1.34
N PHE A 194 13.03 -5.43 1.83
CA PHE A 194 11.96 -5.70 2.79
C PHE A 194 10.82 -6.55 2.22
N LEU A 195 10.53 -6.45 0.92
CA LEU A 195 9.53 -7.27 0.23
C LEU A 195 9.97 -8.74 0.10
N VAL A 196 11.27 -9.00 -0.08
CA VAL A 196 11.80 -10.36 -0.32
C VAL A 196 12.31 -11.06 0.94
N ALA A 197 12.39 -10.35 2.07
CA ALA A 197 12.82 -10.86 3.37
C ALA A 197 11.66 -11.46 4.17
#